data_AF-A0A2N9DT57-F1
#
_entry.id   AF-A0A2N9DT57-F1
#
_cell.length_a   1.000
_cell.length_b   1.000
_cell.length_c   1.000
_cell.angle_alpha   90.00
_cell.angle_beta   90.00
_cell.angle_gamma   90.00
#
_symmetry.space_group_name_H-M   'P 1'
#
loop_
_entity.id
_entity.type
_entity.pdbx_description
1 polymer ?
#
loop_
_entity_poly.entity_id
_entity_poly.type
_entity_poly.pdbx_seq_one_letter_code
_entity_poly.pdbx_strand_id
1 'polypeptide(L)'
;MAIEQVIQTLMRYEETLAELGKLQFRAHLAVPLMNDQTQESALLKRNNRLRFQYQQLRQQRTQLLTQITGDVYVRAKSQRLKIINQETPANQAKTATPQTQSEQLQDLLVALQNEKLDESNAVVNQILAYLLQQAPLAFKNAFKPRVAPVTELMASRQFKLDLMMLNYLDIYFTEDELKRYVIFLIYRYTQQTVDGVIFYNARTVLPNAEAVGFSAVAYRFILNGQGQCFISYKGTEGSMENPQVPSFRQRFDTYVRENYQDWKYNIDAMLIGHPHNDEQLQLARRFTRYLVRRMAKIDPATKIYALGHSLGGHFVQTLQLLDRPFDAGYTLNAAPIQLKQIKHYRPDLFDEQTWRQLFELTKADTQSPAIAQEMRQLVGPFDEIQNDWFVKDLTRIYFGFPYTFYIGTAQYLTTKNWDYPFIADITPYLDPTDLAFYSQFWGNLIHHLKRVENSNGSIMLAGLLTYGLQALRDAYNAIKTPEAKAIFNDFARYLCDAHIFNDSPVVVQAHFEKELSKPRTALEVLKGEWPFLSSVNNEMVETVIYCHTISGARYFK
;
A
#
# COMPACT_ATOMS: atom_id res chain seq x y z
N MET A 1 4.33 31.83 25.14
CA MET A 1 5.41 31.15 24.40
C MET A 1 5.57 31.87 23.07
N ALA A 2 6.80 32.16 22.62
CA ALA A 2 7.00 32.77 21.30
C ALA A 2 6.63 31.76 20.19
N ILE A 3 6.06 32.20 19.07
CA ILE A 3 5.66 31.32 17.95
C ILE A 3 6.84 30.44 17.47
N GLU A 4 8.05 30.99 17.48
CA GLU A 4 9.28 30.25 17.14
C GLU A 4 9.52 29.04 18.07
N GLN A 5 9.27 29.18 19.38
CA GLN A 5 9.39 28.07 20.34
C GLN A 5 8.32 27.00 20.10
N VAL A 6 7.10 27.39 19.68
CA VAL A 6 6.03 26.46 19.31
C VAL A 6 6.45 25.64 18.08
N ILE A 7 7.01 26.29 17.06
CA ILE A 7 7.51 25.63 15.84
C ILE A 7 8.62 24.63 16.18
N GLN A 8 9.60 25.04 16.99
CA GLN A 8 10.68 24.15 17.44
C GLN A 8 10.15 22.96 18.24
N THR A 9 9.13 23.17 19.08
CA THR A 9 8.47 22.10 19.84
C THR A 9 7.76 21.12 18.91
N LEU A 10 7.03 21.62 17.91
CA LEU A 10 6.36 20.79 16.90
C LEU A 10 7.36 19.98 16.07
N MET A 11 8.51 20.57 15.71
CA MET A 11 9.56 19.85 15.00
C MET A 11 10.16 18.71 15.84
N ARG A 12 10.39 18.93 17.13
CA ARG A 12 10.85 17.85 18.04
C ARG A 12 9.77 16.78 18.25
N TYR A 13 8.50 17.19 18.23
CA TYR A 13 7.37 16.26 18.33
C TYR A 13 7.28 15.38 17.08
N GLU A 14 7.32 15.97 15.89
CA GLU A 14 7.39 15.25 14.61
C GLU A 14 8.62 14.33 14.54
N GLU A 15 9.74 14.69 15.20
CA GLU A 15 10.94 13.86 15.24
C GLU A 15 10.69 12.62 16.09
N THR A 16 10.03 12.82 17.23
CA THR A 16 9.60 11.73 18.09
C THR A 16 8.66 10.78 17.36
N LEU A 17 7.71 11.30 16.56
CA LEU A 17 6.83 10.48 15.71
C LEU A 17 7.60 9.71 14.63
N ALA A 18 8.57 10.35 13.97
CA ALA A 18 9.40 9.71 12.96
C ALA A 18 10.25 8.57 13.55
N GLU A 19 10.80 8.76 14.76
CA GLU A 19 11.55 7.74 15.48
C GLU A 19 10.66 6.59 15.97
N LEU A 20 9.41 6.87 16.38
CA LEU A 20 8.42 5.83 16.67
C LEU A 20 8.09 5.00 15.42
N GLY A 21 7.93 5.63 14.26
CA GLY A 21 7.72 4.90 13.00
C GLY A 21 8.94 4.06 12.60
N LYS A 22 10.17 4.56 12.78
CA LYS A 22 11.38 3.75 12.61
C LYS A 22 11.49 2.61 13.62
N LEU A 23 10.95 2.80 14.83
CA LEU A 23 10.90 1.77 15.85
C LEU A 23 9.90 0.67 15.46
N GLN A 24 8.73 1.04 14.94
CA GLN A 24 7.75 0.10 14.38
C GLN A 24 8.35 -0.71 13.22
N PHE A 25 9.04 -0.05 12.30
CA PHE A 25 9.77 -0.74 11.22
C PHE A 25 10.76 -1.76 11.77
N ARG A 26 11.62 -1.35 12.71
CA ARG A 26 12.60 -2.24 13.35
C ARG A 26 11.96 -3.39 14.14
N ALA A 27 10.79 -3.15 14.74
CA ALA A 27 10.05 -4.19 15.46
C ALA A 27 9.53 -5.25 14.47
N HIS A 28 8.97 -4.85 13.32
CA HIS A 28 8.58 -5.79 12.26
C HIS A 28 9.77 -6.61 11.74
N LEU A 29 10.94 -5.99 11.54
CA LEU A 29 12.15 -6.72 11.13
C LEU A 29 12.67 -7.69 12.20
N ALA A 30 12.29 -7.51 13.46
CA ALA A 30 12.71 -8.36 14.56
C ALA A 30 11.80 -9.56 14.75
N VAL A 31 10.60 -9.58 14.14
CA VAL A 31 9.64 -10.68 14.28
C VAL A 31 10.28 -12.00 13.83
N PRO A 32 10.19 -13.08 14.63
CA PRO A 32 10.65 -14.40 14.20
C PRO A 32 9.68 -14.94 13.14
N LEU A 33 10.06 -14.77 11.87
CA LEU A 33 9.22 -15.20 10.74
C LEU A 33 9.34 -16.71 10.46
N MET A 34 10.32 -17.37 11.09
CA MET A 34 10.58 -18.80 10.99
C MET A 34 10.60 -19.42 12.40
N ASN A 35 10.12 -20.66 12.53
CA ASN A 35 10.18 -21.43 13.77
C ASN A 35 11.61 -21.96 14.04
N ASP A 36 12.54 -21.04 14.33
CA ASP A 36 13.95 -21.34 14.63
C ASP A 36 14.30 -20.90 16.07
N GLN A 37 14.64 -21.89 16.92
CA GLN A 37 15.05 -21.69 18.32
C GLN A 37 16.26 -20.75 18.47
N THR A 38 17.10 -20.65 17.43
CA THR A 38 18.29 -19.78 17.43
C THR A 38 17.90 -18.30 17.38
N GLN A 39 16.80 -17.96 16.68
CA GLN A 39 16.26 -16.59 16.61
C GLN A 39 15.69 -16.15 17.97
N GLU A 40 15.11 -17.07 18.73
CA GLU A 40 14.44 -16.82 20.02
C GLU A 40 15.40 -16.34 21.13
N SER A 41 16.63 -16.86 21.16
CA SER A 41 17.64 -16.42 22.14
C SER A 41 18.20 -15.01 21.86
N ALA A 42 18.30 -14.62 20.58
CA ALA A 42 18.72 -13.29 20.15
C ALA A 42 17.61 -12.23 20.33
N LEU A 43 16.35 -12.66 20.31
CA LEU A 43 15.16 -11.82 20.49
C LEU A 43 15.10 -11.13 21.87
N LEU A 44 15.51 -11.80 22.95
CA LEU A 44 15.45 -11.24 24.32
C LEU A 44 16.18 -9.90 24.46
N LYS A 45 17.44 -9.82 24.01
CA LYS A 45 18.24 -8.58 24.11
C LYS A 45 17.67 -7.47 23.21
N ARG A 46 17.11 -7.85 22.05
CA ARG A 46 16.50 -6.90 21.11
C ARG A 46 15.19 -6.33 21.67
N ASN A 47 14.32 -7.18 22.24
CA ASN A 47 13.05 -6.78 22.84
C ASN A 47 13.21 -5.74 23.95
N ASN A 48 14.13 -5.98 24.90
CA ASN A 48 14.39 -5.03 25.98
C ASN A 48 14.81 -3.65 25.45
N ARG A 49 15.67 -3.62 24.42
CA ARG A 49 16.10 -2.36 23.79
C ARG A 49 14.94 -1.65 23.08
N LEU A 50 14.13 -2.39 22.32
CA LEU A 50 13.00 -1.82 21.59
C LEU A 50 11.96 -1.23 22.56
N ARG A 51 11.60 -1.97 23.62
CA ARG A 51 10.65 -1.51 24.64
C ARG A 51 11.15 -0.30 25.42
N PHE A 52 12.43 -0.29 25.78
CA PHE A 52 13.05 0.87 26.43
C PHE A 52 13.00 2.12 25.54
N GLN A 53 13.35 1.97 24.25
CA GLN A 53 13.24 3.07 23.27
C GLN A 53 11.80 3.56 23.12
N TYR A 54 10.83 2.65 23.05
CA TYR A 54 9.41 2.99 22.99
C TYR A 54 8.98 3.83 24.21
N GLN A 55 9.33 3.40 25.43
CA GLN A 55 9.00 4.13 26.66
C GLN A 55 9.61 5.54 26.68
N GLN A 56 10.88 5.68 26.28
CA GLN A 56 11.54 6.99 26.20
C GLN A 56 10.85 7.91 25.19
N LEU A 57 10.57 7.41 23.99
CA LEU A 57 9.91 8.18 22.94
C LEU A 57 8.49 8.57 23.36
N ARG A 58 7.73 7.68 24.00
CA ARG A 58 6.37 7.96 24.48
C ARG A 58 6.35 9.00 25.60
N GLN A 59 7.32 8.95 26.52
CA GLN A 59 7.49 9.96 27.56
C GLN A 59 7.83 11.33 26.95
N GLN A 60 8.79 11.36 26.01
CA GLN A 60 9.16 12.58 25.29
C GLN A 60 7.99 13.16 24.50
N ARG A 61 7.23 12.31 23.78
CA ARG A 61 6.00 12.68 23.06
C ARG A 61 5.01 13.38 23.99
N THR A 62 4.75 12.79 25.15
CA THR A 62 3.82 13.32 26.15
C THR A 62 4.30 14.65 26.73
N GLN A 63 5.59 14.78 27.03
CA GLN A 63 6.19 16.02 27.54
C GLN A 63 6.15 17.17 26.52
N LEU A 64 6.36 16.88 25.23
CA LEU A 64 6.30 17.90 24.19
C LEU A 64 4.86 18.39 23.96
N LEU A 65 3.84 17.53 24.09
CA LEU A 65 2.43 17.94 23.94
C LEU A 65 1.97 18.99 24.95
N THR A 66 2.54 19.01 26.16
CA THR A 66 2.19 20.02 27.16
C THR A 66 2.78 21.39 26.84
N GLN A 67 3.80 21.44 25.98
CA GLN A 67 4.50 22.66 25.58
C GLN A 67 3.87 23.31 24.34
N ILE A 68 3.12 22.56 23.53
CA ILE A 68 2.42 23.11 22.36
C ILE A 68 1.27 24.00 22.83
N THR A 69 1.47 25.32 22.68
CA THR A 69 0.49 26.36 23.02
C THR A 69 0.38 27.33 21.84
N GLY A 70 -0.71 28.07 21.74
CA GLY A 70 -0.90 29.03 20.64
C GLY A 70 -2.29 29.64 20.63
N ASP A 71 -2.69 30.16 19.47
CA ASP A 71 -4.04 30.68 19.23
C ASP A 71 -5.13 29.59 19.29
N VAL A 72 -6.35 29.94 18.91
CA VAL A 72 -7.51 29.03 18.92
C VAL A 72 -7.27 27.80 18.02
N TYR A 73 -6.66 27.97 16.84
CA TYR A 73 -6.43 26.87 15.89
C TYR A 73 -5.38 25.91 16.44
N VAL A 74 -4.23 26.44 16.87
CA VAL A 74 -3.14 25.63 17.46
C VAL A 74 -3.63 24.89 18.71
N ARG A 75 -4.40 25.56 19.57
CA ARG A 75 -4.97 24.92 20.78
C ARG A 75 -5.92 23.78 20.44
N ALA A 76 -6.84 23.98 19.49
CA ALA A 76 -7.78 22.94 19.08
C ALA A 76 -7.06 21.69 18.53
N LYS A 77 -6.07 21.87 17.64
CA LYS A 77 -5.29 20.75 17.09
C LYS A 77 -4.38 20.10 18.15
N SER A 78 -3.79 20.88 19.06
CA SER A 78 -3.02 20.35 20.20
C SER A 78 -3.89 19.48 21.12
N GLN A 79 -5.16 19.85 21.31
CA GLN A 79 -6.11 19.06 22.10
C GLN A 79 -6.44 17.75 21.40
N ARG A 80 -6.59 17.74 20.06
CA ARG A 80 -6.74 16.49 19.30
C ARG A 80 -5.53 15.58 19.48
N LEU A 81 -4.31 16.12 19.40
CA LEU A 81 -3.09 15.33 19.66
C LEU A 81 -3.05 14.74 21.08
N LYS A 82 -3.52 15.49 22.09
CA LYS A 82 -3.65 14.97 23.46
C LYS A 82 -4.65 13.84 23.57
N ILE A 83 -5.80 13.95 22.89
CA ILE A 83 -6.81 12.88 22.84
C ILE A 83 -6.22 11.63 22.20
N ILE A 84 -5.56 11.76 21.04
CA ILE A 84 -4.89 10.63 20.36
C ILE A 84 -3.88 9.97 21.32
N ASN A 85 -3.05 10.75 22.00
CA ASN A 85 -2.04 10.25 22.93
C ASN A 85 -2.63 9.57 24.18
N GLN A 86 -3.88 9.89 24.56
CA GLN A 86 -4.60 9.28 25.68
C GLN A 86 -5.38 8.02 25.26
N GLU A 87 -5.91 8.00 24.04
CA GLU A 87 -6.61 6.83 23.46
C GLU A 87 -5.65 5.66 23.19
N THR A 88 -4.35 5.93 23.00
CA THR A 88 -3.33 4.88 22.93
C THR A 88 -3.24 4.19 24.30
N PRO A 89 -3.63 2.91 24.44
CA PRO A 89 -3.57 2.24 25.73
C PRO A 89 -2.15 2.34 26.30
N ALA A 90 -2.00 2.88 27.50
CA ALA A 90 -0.80 2.60 28.29
C ALA A 90 -0.83 1.10 28.53
N ASN A 91 0.16 0.35 28.07
CA ASN A 91 0.30 -1.11 28.27
C ASN A 91 -0.36 -1.52 29.58
N GLN A 92 -1.62 -1.96 29.53
CA GLN A 92 -2.24 -2.60 30.66
C GLN A 92 -1.57 -3.95 30.66
N ALA A 93 -0.51 -4.07 31.45
CA ALA A 93 0.22 -5.30 31.63
C ALA A 93 -0.82 -6.38 31.95
N LYS A 94 -1.01 -7.34 31.02
CA LYS A 94 -1.74 -8.57 31.33
C LYS A 94 -1.02 -9.19 32.52
N THR A 95 -1.66 -9.14 33.68
CA THR A 95 -1.13 -9.69 34.93
C THR A 95 -1.11 -11.23 34.89
N ALA A 96 -0.04 -11.77 35.48
CA ALA A 96 0.11 -13.09 36.12
C ALA A 96 0.68 -14.30 35.34
N THR A 97 0.99 -14.22 34.04
CA THR A 97 1.64 -15.34 33.32
C THR A 97 2.98 -14.91 32.71
N PRO A 98 4.06 -15.71 32.80
CA PRO A 98 5.30 -15.42 32.08
C PRO A 98 5.03 -15.35 30.57
N GLN A 99 5.19 -14.18 29.96
CA GLN A 99 5.04 -14.02 28.51
C GLN A 99 6.28 -14.52 27.78
N THR A 100 6.09 -15.18 26.64
CA THR A 100 7.17 -15.55 25.73
C THR A 100 7.81 -14.30 25.11
N GLN A 101 9.02 -14.44 24.55
CA GLN A 101 9.69 -13.30 23.89
C GLN A 101 8.94 -12.83 22.64
N SER A 102 8.32 -13.75 21.90
CA SER A 102 7.48 -13.41 20.75
C SER A 102 6.25 -12.59 21.19
N GLU A 103 5.56 -13.02 22.25
CA GLU A 103 4.41 -12.30 22.82
C GLU A 103 4.76 -10.87 23.24
N GLN A 104 5.93 -10.67 23.85
CA GLN A 104 6.38 -9.32 24.24
C GLN A 104 6.66 -8.41 23.05
N LEU A 105 7.14 -8.95 21.94
CA LEU A 105 7.35 -8.20 20.70
C LEU A 105 6.00 -7.88 20.04
N GLN A 106 5.06 -8.81 20.06
CA GLN A 106 3.70 -8.58 19.54
C GLN A 106 2.97 -7.50 20.33
N ASP A 107 3.03 -7.55 21.66
CA ASP A 107 2.47 -6.49 22.51
C ASP A 107 3.08 -5.12 22.17
N LEU A 108 4.38 -5.06 21.85
CA LEU A 108 5.04 -3.83 21.43
C LEU A 108 4.55 -3.36 20.05
N LEU A 109 4.39 -4.27 19.07
CA LEU A 109 3.87 -3.94 17.74
C LEU A 109 2.45 -3.39 17.84
N VAL A 110 1.58 -4.04 18.61
CA VAL A 110 0.22 -3.56 18.89
C VAL A 110 0.26 -2.19 19.57
N ALA A 111 1.15 -1.99 20.55
CA ALA A 111 1.30 -0.68 21.20
C ALA A 111 1.74 0.41 20.21
N LEU A 112 2.69 0.11 19.32
CA LEU A 112 3.18 1.02 18.28
C LEU A 112 2.13 1.34 17.22
N GLN A 113 1.35 0.35 16.78
CA GLN A 113 0.21 0.54 15.87
C GLN A 113 -0.84 1.47 16.50
N ASN A 114 -1.12 1.28 17.80
CA ASN A 114 -2.07 2.11 18.55
C ASN A 114 -1.58 3.54 18.83
N GLU A 115 -0.32 3.90 18.52
CA GLU A 115 0.16 5.28 18.63
C GLU A 115 -0.50 6.23 17.61
N LYS A 116 -1.21 5.69 16.61
CA LYS A 116 -1.88 6.43 15.51
C LYS A 116 -0.93 7.46 14.89
N LEU A 117 0.24 6.99 14.46
CA LEU A 117 1.34 7.84 13.99
C LEU A 117 0.92 8.70 12.78
N ASP A 118 0.15 8.13 11.87
CA ASP A 118 -0.28 8.81 10.65
C ASP A 118 -1.28 9.94 10.93
N GLU A 119 -2.29 9.70 11.78
CA GLU A 119 -3.19 10.75 12.26
C GLU A 119 -2.42 11.83 13.02
N SER A 120 -1.49 11.43 13.90
CA SER A 120 -0.67 12.36 14.67
C SER A 120 0.19 13.26 13.77
N ASN A 121 0.82 12.67 12.75
CA ASN A 121 1.58 13.40 11.75
C ASN A 121 0.69 14.36 10.95
N ALA A 122 -0.51 13.92 10.53
CA ALA A 122 -1.45 14.78 9.80
C ALA A 122 -1.82 16.02 10.63
N VAL A 123 -2.15 15.85 11.92
CA VAL A 123 -2.51 16.97 12.81
C VAL A 123 -1.32 17.90 13.07
N VAL A 124 -0.12 17.38 13.27
CA VAL A 124 1.10 18.21 13.42
C VAL A 124 1.37 19.03 12.16
N ASN A 125 1.24 18.39 11.01
CA ASN A 125 1.42 19.02 9.70
C ASN A 125 0.38 20.12 9.44
N GLN A 126 -0.85 19.95 9.89
CA GLN A 126 -1.87 21.01 9.86
C GLN A 126 -1.45 22.24 10.65
N ILE A 127 -0.91 22.05 11.86
CA ILE A 127 -0.42 23.15 12.70
C ILE A 127 0.78 23.83 12.02
N LEU A 128 1.76 23.07 11.52
CA LEU A 128 2.94 23.64 10.86
C LEU A 128 2.57 24.41 9.59
N ALA A 129 1.66 23.87 8.76
CA ALA A 129 1.17 24.55 7.57
C ALA A 129 0.42 25.84 7.89
N TYR A 130 -0.40 25.82 8.94
CA TYR A 130 -1.07 27.02 9.45
C TYR A 130 -0.04 28.08 9.91
N LEU A 131 0.96 27.69 10.70
CA LEU A 131 1.99 28.62 11.19
C LEU A 131 2.88 29.20 10.09
N LEU A 132 3.18 28.44 9.04
CA LEU A 132 3.88 28.95 7.85
C LEU A 132 3.11 30.10 7.20
N GLN A 133 1.78 30.01 7.15
CA GLN A 133 0.93 31.05 6.57
C GLN A 133 0.74 32.25 7.50
N GLN A 134 0.49 32.02 8.79
CA GLN A 134 0.12 33.08 9.74
C GLN A 134 1.32 33.86 10.28
N ALA A 135 2.49 33.21 10.38
CA ALA A 135 3.69 33.81 10.95
C ALA A 135 4.94 33.47 10.11
N PRO A 136 4.96 33.83 8.81
CA PRO A 136 5.98 33.36 7.87
C PRO A 136 7.41 33.74 8.27
N LEU A 137 7.63 34.91 8.88
CA LEU A 137 8.96 35.33 9.33
C LEU A 137 9.46 34.47 10.50
N ALA A 138 8.64 34.30 11.54
CA ALA A 138 8.95 33.42 12.66
C ALA A 138 9.14 31.96 12.19
N PHE A 139 8.34 31.52 11.22
CA PHE A 139 8.47 30.20 10.62
C PHE A 139 9.81 30.02 9.92
N LYS A 140 10.21 30.94 9.05
CA LYS A 140 11.50 30.90 8.35
C LYS A 140 12.69 30.90 9.33
N ASN A 141 12.59 31.64 10.42
CA ASN A 141 13.64 31.69 11.45
C ASN A 141 13.77 30.36 12.20
N ALA A 142 12.64 29.79 12.62
CA ALA A 142 12.59 28.66 13.54
C ALA A 142 12.58 27.28 12.87
N PHE A 143 11.92 27.15 11.71
CA PHE A 143 11.78 25.87 11.02
C PHE A 143 13.08 25.48 10.32
N LYS A 144 13.62 24.30 10.66
CA LYS A 144 14.79 23.70 9.99
C LYS A 144 14.40 22.34 9.41
N PRO A 145 14.28 22.19 8.08
CA PRO A 145 13.90 20.91 7.49
C PRO A 145 14.94 19.83 7.82
N ARG A 146 14.49 18.58 8.01
CA ARG A 146 15.38 17.43 8.28
C ARG A 146 16.09 16.91 7.04
N VAL A 147 15.66 17.38 5.88
CA VAL A 147 16.19 16.97 4.57
C VAL A 147 16.85 18.19 3.93
N ALA A 148 17.91 17.93 3.18
CA ALA A 148 18.53 18.97 2.36
C ALA A 148 17.49 19.50 1.36
N PRO A 149 17.36 20.82 1.20
CA PRO A 149 16.47 21.39 0.19
C PRO A 149 16.86 20.91 -1.20
N VAL A 150 15.85 20.59 -2.02
CA VAL A 150 15.99 20.24 -3.43
C VAL A 150 15.49 21.37 -4.30
N THR A 151 16.10 21.51 -5.48
CA THR A 151 15.64 22.44 -6.52
C THR A 151 14.49 21.85 -7.34
N GLU A 152 14.47 20.52 -7.47
CA GLU A 152 13.45 19.76 -8.21
C GLU A 152 12.74 18.79 -7.28
N LEU A 153 11.43 18.97 -7.13
CA LEU A 153 10.61 18.15 -6.21
C LEU A 153 10.62 16.66 -6.58
N MET A 154 10.63 16.31 -7.87
CA MET A 154 10.68 14.92 -8.34
C MET A 154 11.99 14.19 -7.97
N ALA A 155 13.07 14.92 -7.69
CA ALA A 155 14.32 14.33 -7.21
C ALA A 155 14.23 13.87 -5.74
N SER A 156 13.29 14.42 -4.95
CA SER A 156 13.12 14.04 -3.54
C SER A 156 12.20 12.82 -3.41
N ARG A 157 12.79 11.64 -3.13
CA ARG A 157 12.02 10.43 -2.79
C ARG A 157 11.04 10.68 -1.65
N GLN A 158 11.46 11.38 -0.60
CA GLN A 158 10.59 11.63 0.55
C GLN A 158 9.41 12.56 0.20
N PHE A 159 9.61 13.57 -0.66
CA PHE A 159 8.49 14.38 -1.15
C PHE A 159 7.47 13.53 -1.92
N LYS A 160 7.95 12.65 -2.82
CA LYS A 160 7.08 11.74 -3.58
C LYS A 160 6.27 10.83 -2.65
N LEU A 161 6.91 10.27 -1.63
CA LEU A 161 6.24 9.43 -0.61
C LEU A 161 5.23 10.22 0.23
N ASP A 162 5.59 11.42 0.70
CA ASP A 162 4.69 12.27 1.49
C ASP A 162 3.45 12.69 0.67
N LEU A 163 3.62 12.95 -0.63
CA LEU A 163 2.52 13.31 -1.53
C LEU A 163 1.65 12.09 -1.90
N MET A 164 2.22 10.89 -2.02
CA MET A 164 1.43 9.66 -2.17
C MET A 164 0.65 9.32 -0.90
N MET A 165 1.27 9.48 0.28
CA MET A 165 0.58 9.27 1.56
C MET A 165 -0.66 10.12 1.73
N LEU A 166 -0.71 11.30 1.10
CA LEU A 166 -1.91 12.13 1.15
C LEU A 166 -3.17 11.47 0.61
N ASN A 167 -3.06 10.49 -0.29
CA ASN A 167 -4.22 9.73 -0.77
C ASN A 167 -4.93 8.93 0.34
N TYR A 168 -4.29 8.76 1.49
CA TYR A 168 -4.79 8.01 2.64
C TYR A 168 -5.05 8.91 3.85
N LEU A 169 -4.41 10.08 3.89
CA LEU A 169 -4.51 11.04 4.99
C LEU A 169 -5.48 12.20 4.72
N ASP A 170 -5.95 12.37 3.48
CA ASP A 170 -6.85 13.46 3.08
C ASP A 170 -8.13 13.54 3.93
N ILE A 171 -8.63 12.41 4.44
CA ILE A 171 -9.75 12.30 5.38
C ILE A 171 -9.59 13.16 6.65
N TYR A 172 -8.35 13.51 7.02
CA TYR A 172 -8.05 14.34 8.19
C TYR A 172 -8.06 15.84 7.89
N PHE A 173 -8.13 16.25 6.62
CA PHE A 173 -8.00 17.65 6.19
C PHE A 173 -9.32 18.16 5.59
N THR A 174 -9.64 19.43 5.83
CA THR A 174 -10.53 20.16 4.92
C THR A 174 -9.81 20.49 3.61
N GLU A 175 -10.52 20.86 2.54
CA GLU A 175 -9.89 21.24 1.27
C GLU A 175 -8.88 22.40 1.45
N ASP A 176 -9.19 23.39 2.29
CA ASP A 176 -8.28 24.51 2.58
C ASP A 176 -7.08 24.10 3.44
N GLU A 177 -7.26 23.18 4.40
CA GLU A 177 -6.15 22.58 5.13
C GLU A 177 -5.25 21.77 4.22
N LEU A 178 -5.80 21.03 3.26
CA LEU A 178 -5.06 20.24 2.29
C LEU A 178 -4.20 21.14 1.38
N LYS A 179 -4.78 22.22 0.83
CA LYS A 179 -4.03 23.21 0.04
C LYS A 179 -2.87 23.82 0.84
N ARG A 180 -3.11 24.22 2.09
CA ARG A 180 -2.05 24.75 2.98
C ARG A 180 -0.98 23.71 3.26
N TYR A 181 -1.38 22.47 3.49
CA TYR A 181 -0.43 21.39 3.73
C TYR A 181 0.46 21.13 2.52
N VAL A 182 -0.07 21.16 1.29
CA VAL A 182 0.75 21.04 0.07
C VAL A 182 1.73 22.19 -0.07
N ILE A 183 1.33 23.44 0.23
CA ILE A 183 2.24 24.59 0.28
C ILE A 183 3.37 24.34 1.28
N PHE A 184 3.03 23.83 2.47
CA PHE A 184 4.02 23.49 3.48
C PHE A 184 4.93 22.33 3.08
N LEU A 185 4.42 21.29 2.39
CA LEU A 185 5.25 20.24 1.84
C LEU A 185 6.26 20.80 0.84
N ILE A 186 5.82 21.65 -0.10
CA ILE A 186 6.74 22.30 -1.05
C ILE A 186 7.81 23.09 -0.29
N TYR A 187 7.40 23.90 0.70
CA TYR A 187 8.35 24.65 1.53
C TYR A 187 9.31 23.74 2.31
N ARG A 188 8.84 22.63 2.89
CA ARG A 188 9.67 21.66 3.62
C ARG A 188 10.82 21.15 2.75
N TYR A 189 10.55 20.84 1.48
CA TYR A 189 11.54 20.24 0.59
C TYR A 189 12.33 21.24 -0.24
N THR A 190 11.86 22.47 -0.43
CA THR A 190 12.52 23.46 -1.31
C THR A 190 12.99 24.72 -0.57
N GLN A 191 12.44 24.96 0.63
CA GLN A 191 12.52 26.24 1.35
C GLN A 191 11.97 27.44 0.56
N GLN A 192 11.16 27.18 -0.47
CA GLN A 192 10.50 28.18 -1.29
C GLN A 192 8.99 28.14 -1.06
N THR A 193 8.36 29.31 -1.12
CA THR A 193 6.91 29.45 -1.01
C THR A 193 6.28 29.49 -2.40
N VAL A 194 5.03 29.03 -2.50
CA VAL A 194 4.22 29.15 -3.72
C VAL A 194 2.96 29.96 -3.38
N ASP A 195 2.48 30.76 -4.34
CA ASP A 195 1.36 31.69 -4.13
C ASP A 195 -0.01 30.98 -4.06
N GLY A 196 -0.07 29.70 -4.43
CA GLY A 196 -1.27 28.90 -4.30
C GLY A 196 -1.15 27.49 -4.86
N VAL A 197 -2.11 26.65 -4.50
CA VAL A 197 -2.26 25.28 -4.98
C VAL A 197 -3.70 25.09 -5.48
N ILE A 198 -3.84 24.59 -6.69
CA ILE A 198 -5.11 24.13 -7.23
C ILE A 198 -5.20 22.62 -7.00
N PHE A 199 -6.29 22.19 -6.36
CA PHE A 199 -6.58 20.80 -6.06
C PHE A 199 -7.64 20.25 -7.02
N TYR A 200 -7.42 19.02 -7.50
CA TYR A 200 -8.39 18.27 -8.29
C TYR A 200 -8.60 16.91 -7.65
N ASN A 201 -9.86 16.49 -7.49
CA ASN A 201 -10.22 15.17 -7.02
C ASN A 201 -10.97 14.43 -8.12
N ALA A 202 -10.52 13.21 -8.46
CA ALA A 202 -11.16 12.39 -9.48
C ALA A 202 -12.63 12.09 -9.19
N ARG A 203 -13.01 11.88 -7.92
CA ARG A 203 -14.41 11.62 -7.52
C ARG A 203 -15.31 12.84 -7.68
N THR A 204 -14.75 14.05 -7.63
CA THR A 204 -15.48 15.29 -7.94
C THR A 204 -15.57 15.54 -9.45
N VAL A 205 -14.50 15.25 -10.19
CA VAL A 205 -14.43 15.47 -11.65
C VAL A 205 -15.19 14.41 -12.43
N LEU A 206 -15.22 13.17 -11.94
CA LEU A 206 -15.82 12.00 -12.57
C LEU A 206 -16.82 11.35 -11.58
N PRO A 207 -18.13 11.64 -11.70
CA PRO A 207 -19.14 11.19 -10.74
C PRO A 207 -19.21 9.66 -10.52
N ASN A 208 -18.77 8.86 -11.50
CA ASN A 208 -18.81 7.39 -11.40
C ASN A 208 -17.55 6.79 -10.75
N ALA A 209 -16.54 7.59 -10.39
CA ALA A 209 -15.28 7.09 -9.85
C ALA A 209 -15.45 6.39 -8.50
N GLU A 210 -16.26 6.93 -7.61
CA GLU A 210 -16.52 6.31 -6.31
C GLU A 210 -17.18 4.93 -6.44
N ALA A 211 -18.12 4.77 -7.38
CA ALA A 211 -18.88 3.54 -7.55
C ALA A 211 -17.99 2.34 -7.95
N VAL A 212 -16.89 2.59 -8.65
CA VAL A 212 -15.96 1.56 -9.12
C VAL A 212 -14.65 1.52 -8.33
N GLY A 213 -14.58 2.21 -7.18
CA GLY A 213 -13.39 2.25 -6.31
C GLY A 213 -12.32 3.28 -6.72
N PHE A 214 -12.32 3.76 -7.97
CA PHE A 214 -11.27 4.64 -8.49
C PHE A 214 -11.10 5.92 -7.66
N SER A 215 -9.85 6.18 -7.26
CA SER A 215 -9.45 7.40 -6.54
C SER A 215 -8.10 7.90 -7.03
N ALA A 216 -8.06 9.20 -7.34
CA ALA A 216 -6.85 9.92 -7.67
C ALA A 216 -7.05 11.40 -7.34
N VAL A 217 -5.96 12.06 -6.99
CA VAL A 217 -5.94 13.50 -6.76
C VAL A 217 -4.83 14.15 -7.57
N ALA A 218 -4.96 15.44 -7.85
CA ALA A 218 -3.89 16.20 -8.45
C ALA A 218 -3.71 17.58 -7.80
N TYR A 219 -2.46 18.01 -7.74
CA TYR A 219 -2.06 19.30 -7.18
C TYR A 219 -1.28 20.08 -8.21
N ARG A 220 -1.76 21.29 -8.54
CA ARG A 220 -1.07 22.21 -9.45
C ARG A 220 -0.61 23.47 -8.73
N PHE A 221 0.64 23.83 -8.92
CA PHE A 221 1.26 25.05 -8.38
C PHE A 221 2.35 25.57 -9.34
N ILE A 222 2.87 26.76 -9.06
CA ILE A 222 4.00 27.35 -9.78
C ILE A 222 5.17 27.44 -8.81
N LEU A 223 6.31 26.86 -9.18
CA LEU A 223 7.54 26.88 -8.41
C LEU A 223 8.67 27.38 -9.32
N ASN A 224 9.38 28.44 -8.91
CA ASN A 224 10.44 29.08 -9.71
C ASN A 224 10.00 29.43 -11.15
N GLY A 225 8.77 29.92 -11.31
CA GLY A 225 8.21 30.28 -12.62
C GLY A 225 7.76 29.10 -13.48
N GLN A 226 7.99 27.86 -13.05
CA GLN A 226 7.58 26.65 -13.76
C GLN A 226 6.27 26.11 -13.18
N GLY A 227 5.24 25.98 -14.02
CA GLY A 227 4.02 25.26 -13.67
C GLY A 227 4.32 23.77 -13.46
N GLN A 228 3.82 23.20 -12.37
CA GLN A 228 3.94 21.77 -12.06
C GLN A 228 2.57 21.22 -11.63
N CYS A 229 2.25 20.02 -12.09
CA CYS A 229 1.05 19.28 -11.74
C CYS A 229 1.45 17.86 -11.32
N PHE A 230 1.21 17.51 -10.07
CA PHE A 230 1.43 16.14 -9.56
C PHE A 230 0.11 15.42 -9.48
N ILE A 231 -0.02 14.31 -10.20
CA ILE A 231 -1.17 13.41 -10.17
C ILE A 231 -0.79 12.21 -9.30
N SER A 232 -1.56 11.93 -8.26
CA SER A 232 -1.34 10.82 -7.34
C SER A 232 -2.50 9.84 -7.44
N TYR A 233 -2.21 8.62 -7.88
CA TYR A 233 -3.19 7.53 -7.96
C TYR A 233 -3.14 6.70 -6.68
N LYS A 234 -4.30 6.43 -6.09
CA LYS A 234 -4.38 5.63 -4.85
C LYS A 234 -4.16 4.14 -5.15
N GLY A 235 -3.43 3.45 -4.26
CA GLY A 235 -3.31 1.99 -4.29
C GLY A 235 -4.48 1.28 -3.61
N THR A 236 -4.43 -0.05 -3.58
CA THR A 236 -5.44 -0.89 -2.92
C THR A 236 -5.21 -0.91 -1.41
N GLU A 237 -5.67 0.14 -0.73
CA GLU A 237 -5.73 0.17 0.73
C GLU A 237 -7.01 0.90 1.17
N GLY A 238 -7.92 0.16 1.78
CA GLY A 238 -9.03 0.75 2.52
C GLY A 238 -8.60 1.16 3.92
N SER A 239 -9.32 2.10 4.53
CA SER A 239 -9.16 2.41 5.95
C SER A 239 -10.52 2.34 6.65
N MET A 240 -10.55 1.72 7.82
CA MET A 240 -11.70 1.81 8.74
C MET A 240 -11.62 3.03 9.67
N GLU A 241 -10.62 3.89 9.50
CA GLU A 241 -10.31 4.98 10.42
C GLU A 241 -10.93 6.32 10.02
N ASN A 242 -11.86 6.36 9.06
CA ASN A 242 -12.50 7.61 8.65
C ASN A 242 -13.22 8.28 9.85
N PRO A 243 -12.69 9.40 10.39
CA PRO A 243 -13.22 10.01 11.59
C PRO A 243 -14.56 10.71 11.34
N GLN A 244 -14.93 10.94 10.08
CA GLN A 244 -16.17 11.60 9.69
C GLN A 244 -17.37 10.64 9.72
N VAL A 245 -17.13 9.33 9.77
CA VAL A 245 -18.17 8.31 9.81
C VAL A 245 -18.21 7.72 11.22
N PRO A 246 -19.16 8.09 12.10
CA PRO A 246 -19.15 7.64 13.50
C PRO A 246 -19.49 6.15 13.66
N SER A 247 -20.28 5.58 12.75
CA SER A 247 -20.73 4.18 12.84
C SER A 247 -19.64 3.21 12.39
N PHE A 248 -19.24 2.30 13.29
CA PHE A 248 -18.33 1.19 12.96
C PHE A 248 -18.84 0.37 11.77
N ARG A 249 -20.13 0.03 11.75
CA ARG A 249 -20.74 -0.76 10.68
C ARG A 249 -20.63 -0.07 9.32
N GLN A 250 -20.86 1.24 9.27
CA GLN A 250 -20.72 2.00 8.02
C GLN A 250 -19.27 2.07 7.55
N ARG A 251 -18.32 2.27 8.48
CA ARG A 251 -16.88 2.24 8.15
C ARG A 251 -16.45 0.87 7.62
N PHE A 252 -16.89 -0.19 8.27
CA PHE A 252 -16.66 -1.57 7.84
C PHE A 252 -17.27 -1.86 6.46
N ASP A 253 -18.53 -1.51 6.24
CA ASP A 253 -19.22 -1.72 4.96
C ASP A 253 -18.51 -0.96 3.82
N THR A 254 -18.04 0.26 4.09
CA THR A 254 -17.29 1.08 3.13
C THR A 254 -15.93 0.46 2.84
N TYR A 255 -15.20 0.07 3.89
CA TYR A 255 -13.89 -0.58 3.80
C TYR A 255 -13.96 -1.85 2.94
N VAL A 256 -14.91 -2.76 3.20
CA VAL A 256 -15.04 -4.00 2.42
C VAL A 256 -15.39 -3.70 0.97
N ARG A 257 -16.32 -2.76 0.73
CA ARG A 257 -16.74 -2.41 -0.64
C ARG A 257 -15.61 -1.79 -1.45
N GLU A 258 -14.88 -0.83 -0.90
CA GLU A 258 -13.76 -0.18 -1.60
C GLU A 258 -12.67 -1.20 -1.92
N ASN A 259 -12.26 -2.02 -0.95
CA ASN A 259 -11.26 -3.07 -1.19
C ASN A 259 -11.73 -4.08 -2.25
N TYR A 260 -13.00 -4.48 -2.25
CA TYR A 260 -13.52 -5.37 -3.28
C TYR A 260 -13.44 -4.76 -4.67
N GLN A 261 -13.79 -3.48 -4.85
CA GLN A 261 -13.73 -2.84 -6.17
C GLN A 261 -12.29 -2.76 -6.70
N ASP A 262 -11.33 -2.48 -5.81
CA ASP A 262 -9.91 -2.47 -6.16
C ASP A 262 -9.38 -3.88 -6.48
N TRP A 263 -9.74 -4.88 -5.68
CA TRP A 263 -9.35 -6.28 -5.93
C TRP A 263 -10.00 -6.89 -7.15
N LYS A 264 -11.26 -6.53 -7.44
CA LYS A 264 -11.95 -6.87 -8.69
C LYS A 264 -11.13 -6.38 -9.87
N TYR A 265 -10.73 -5.11 -9.86
CA TYR A 265 -9.87 -4.58 -10.91
C TYR A 265 -8.51 -5.26 -10.93
N ASN A 266 -7.80 -5.42 -9.80
CA ASN A 266 -6.49 -6.08 -9.76
C ASN A 266 -6.54 -7.50 -10.36
N ILE A 267 -7.55 -8.30 -9.99
CA ILE A 267 -7.70 -9.66 -10.50
C ILE A 267 -7.95 -9.66 -12.00
N ASP A 268 -8.93 -8.91 -12.49
CA ASP A 268 -9.27 -8.93 -13.91
C ASP A 268 -8.17 -8.28 -14.76
N ALA A 269 -7.66 -7.13 -14.32
CA ALA A 269 -6.70 -6.32 -15.05
C ALA A 269 -5.27 -6.84 -14.95
N MET A 270 -4.83 -7.40 -13.81
CA MET A 270 -3.44 -7.85 -13.65
C MET A 270 -3.29 -9.36 -13.82
N LEU A 271 -4.11 -10.16 -13.13
CA LEU A 271 -3.97 -11.62 -13.10
C LEU A 271 -4.52 -12.32 -14.34
N ILE A 272 -5.64 -11.84 -14.87
CA ILE A 272 -6.33 -12.53 -15.98
C ILE A 272 -6.11 -11.81 -17.32
N GLY A 273 -6.05 -10.48 -17.29
CA GLY A 273 -6.00 -9.64 -18.47
C GLY A 273 -7.32 -9.65 -19.26
N HIS A 274 -8.44 -9.81 -18.56
CA HIS A 274 -9.75 -9.69 -19.17
C HIS A 274 -10.02 -8.21 -19.52
N PRO A 275 -10.59 -7.92 -20.70
CA PRO A 275 -11.04 -6.57 -21.04
C PRO A 275 -12.36 -6.21 -20.35
N HIS A 276 -12.95 -7.13 -19.59
CA HIS A 276 -14.17 -6.90 -18.83
C HIS A 276 -13.78 -6.45 -17.42
N ASN A 277 -14.49 -5.45 -16.87
CA ASN A 277 -14.19 -4.79 -15.59
C ASN A 277 -12.94 -3.87 -15.60
N ASP A 278 -12.75 -3.14 -16.70
CA ASP A 278 -11.66 -2.17 -16.90
C ASP A 278 -12.05 -0.73 -16.51
N GLU A 279 -13.15 -0.55 -15.75
CA GLU A 279 -13.75 0.76 -15.52
C GLU A 279 -12.79 1.71 -14.80
N GLN A 280 -11.99 1.20 -13.85
CA GLN A 280 -10.99 2.03 -13.18
C GLN A 280 -9.95 2.58 -14.15
N LEU A 281 -9.45 1.77 -15.11
CA LEU A 281 -8.50 2.25 -16.13
C LEU A 281 -9.15 3.27 -17.06
N GLN A 282 -10.39 3.06 -17.49
CA GLN A 282 -11.12 4.03 -18.29
C GLN A 282 -11.24 5.37 -17.58
N LEU A 283 -11.56 5.36 -16.28
CA LEU A 283 -11.66 6.57 -15.46
C LEU A 283 -10.29 7.21 -15.22
N ALA A 284 -9.25 6.42 -14.97
CA ALA A 284 -7.87 6.90 -14.85
C ALA A 284 -7.43 7.63 -16.14
N ARG A 285 -7.68 7.05 -17.32
CA ARG A 285 -7.42 7.69 -18.62
C ARG A 285 -8.24 8.96 -18.82
N ARG A 286 -9.52 8.98 -18.40
CA ARG A 286 -10.39 10.16 -18.52
C ARG A 286 -9.93 11.30 -17.60
N PHE A 287 -9.60 11.01 -16.35
CA PHE A 287 -9.12 11.98 -15.38
C PHE A 287 -7.79 12.60 -15.85
N THR A 288 -6.87 11.75 -16.30
CA THR A 288 -5.57 12.17 -16.83
C THR A 288 -5.74 13.07 -18.05
N ARG A 289 -6.56 12.68 -19.03
CA ARG A 289 -6.85 13.52 -20.20
C ARG A 289 -7.53 14.84 -19.83
N TYR A 290 -8.42 14.84 -18.84
CA TYR A 290 -9.02 16.07 -18.33
C TYR A 290 -7.93 17.00 -17.77
N LEU A 291 -7.03 16.49 -16.95
CA LEU A 291 -5.94 17.28 -16.35
C LEU A 291 -4.96 17.78 -17.41
N VAL A 292 -4.48 16.93 -18.33
CA VAL A 292 -3.58 17.34 -19.42
C VAL A 292 -4.19 18.50 -20.23
N ARG A 293 -5.46 18.37 -20.65
CA ARG A 293 -6.16 19.45 -21.37
C ARG A 293 -6.34 20.70 -20.51
N ARG A 294 -6.58 20.54 -19.22
CA ARG A 294 -6.74 21.67 -18.29
C ARG A 294 -5.42 22.39 -18.09
N MET A 295 -4.31 21.67 -17.92
CA MET A 295 -2.98 22.24 -17.76
C MET A 295 -2.56 22.98 -19.03
N ALA A 296 -2.73 22.38 -20.20
CA ALA A 296 -2.43 23.03 -21.48
C ALA A 296 -3.21 24.33 -21.70
N LYS A 297 -4.43 24.45 -21.18
CA LYS A 297 -5.23 25.69 -21.23
C LYS A 297 -4.77 26.76 -20.24
N ILE A 298 -4.19 26.37 -19.10
CA ILE A 298 -3.71 27.30 -18.07
C ILE A 298 -2.31 27.79 -18.45
N ASP A 299 -1.42 26.85 -18.74
CA ASP A 299 -0.04 27.07 -19.15
C ASP A 299 0.48 25.80 -19.88
N PRO A 300 0.67 25.85 -21.21
CA PRO A 300 1.20 24.73 -22.00
C PRO A 300 2.56 24.21 -21.55
N ALA A 301 3.36 25.02 -20.84
CA ALA A 301 4.66 24.60 -20.32
C ALA A 301 4.57 23.82 -19.00
N THR A 302 3.36 23.67 -18.42
CA THR A 302 3.17 22.96 -17.14
C THR A 302 3.68 21.51 -17.24
N LYS A 303 4.61 21.15 -16.36
CA LYS A 303 5.10 19.79 -16.21
C LYS A 303 4.09 18.92 -15.46
N ILE A 304 3.82 17.72 -15.97
CA ILE A 304 2.85 16.78 -15.40
C ILE A 304 3.60 15.55 -14.91
N TYR A 305 3.53 15.31 -13.61
CA TYR A 305 4.18 14.18 -12.94
C TYR A 305 3.14 13.21 -12.39
N ALA A 306 3.45 11.93 -12.40
CA ALA A 306 2.56 10.88 -11.89
C ALA A 306 3.20 10.10 -10.74
N LEU A 307 2.45 9.91 -9.67
CA LEU A 307 2.85 9.15 -8.49
C LEU A 307 1.84 8.03 -8.22
N GLY A 308 2.31 6.86 -7.79
CA GLY A 308 1.42 5.75 -7.48
C GLY A 308 2.05 4.66 -6.63
N HIS A 309 1.29 4.14 -5.67
CA HIS A 309 1.65 2.99 -4.86
C HIS A 309 0.78 1.78 -5.24
N SER A 310 1.34 0.57 -5.30
CA SER A 310 0.56 -0.66 -5.56
C SER A 310 -0.27 -0.54 -6.85
N LEU A 311 -1.60 -0.69 -6.80
CA LEU A 311 -2.52 -0.41 -7.92
C LEU A 311 -2.36 1.00 -8.51
N GLY A 312 -2.09 2.01 -7.70
CA GLY A 312 -1.78 3.36 -8.17
C GLY A 312 -0.54 3.38 -9.07
N GLY A 313 0.48 2.58 -8.72
CA GLY A 313 1.69 2.40 -9.53
C GLY A 313 1.43 1.66 -10.84
N HIS A 314 0.47 0.72 -10.86
CA HIS A 314 -0.03 0.13 -12.10
C HIS A 314 -0.63 1.19 -13.01
N PHE A 315 -1.45 2.12 -12.50
CA PHE A 315 -2.00 3.20 -13.34
C PHE A 315 -0.93 4.12 -13.92
N VAL A 316 0.08 4.51 -13.13
CA VAL A 316 1.20 5.33 -13.63
C VAL A 316 1.86 4.67 -14.85
N GLN A 317 2.24 3.41 -14.70
CA GLN A 317 2.93 2.67 -15.76
C GLN A 317 2.04 2.42 -16.98
N THR A 318 0.81 1.91 -16.76
CA THR A 318 -0.14 1.60 -17.82
C THR A 318 -0.53 2.84 -18.63
N LEU A 319 -0.79 3.97 -17.96
CA LEU A 319 -1.13 5.23 -18.64
C LEU A 319 0.07 5.80 -19.42
N GLN A 320 1.29 5.71 -18.86
CA GLN A 320 2.48 6.15 -19.57
C GLN A 320 2.71 5.31 -20.83
N LEU A 321 2.53 4.00 -20.77
CA LEU A 321 2.64 3.13 -21.93
C LEU A 321 1.59 3.43 -23.01
N LEU A 322 0.33 3.62 -22.61
CA LEU A 322 -0.78 3.80 -23.54
C LEU A 322 -0.80 5.17 -24.22
N ASP A 323 -0.58 6.23 -23.44
CA ASP A 323 -0.91 7.60 -23.84
C ASP A 323 0.26 8.59 -23.64
N ARG A 324 1.38 8.17 -23.01
CA ARG A 324 2.54 9.01 -22.64
C ARG A 324 2.18 10.41 -22.09
N PRO A 325 1.28 10.52 -21.09
CA PRO A 325 0.78 11.81 -20.64
C PRO A 325 1.69 12.51 -19.62
N PHE A 326 2.73 11.85 -19.11
CA PHE A 326 3.56 12.36 -18.02
C PHE A 326 4.96 12.72 -18.51
N ASP A 327 5.50 13.82 -17.98
CA ASP A 327 6.90 14.22 -18.14
C ASP A 327 7.85 13.33 -17.33
N ALA A 328 7.38 12.82 -16.18
CA ALA A 328 8.06 11.81 -15.36
C ALA A 328 7.09 11.15 -14.39
N GLY A 329 7.44 9.98 -13.87
CA GLY A 329 6.63 9.27 -12.89
C GLY A 329 7.45 8.52 -11.86
N TYR A 330 6.82 8.25 -10.71
CA TYR A 330 7.42 7.47 -9.64
C TYR A 330 6.40 6.50 -9.07
N THR A 331 6.82 5.26 -8.89
CA THR A 331 6.00 4.23 -8.27
C THR A 331 6.69 3.60 -7.08
N LEU A 332 5.90 3.14 -6.11
CA LEU A 332 6.37 2.35 -4.98
C LEU A 332 5.59 1.04 -4.94
N ASN A 333 6.30 -0.09 -4.85
CA ASN A 333 5.71 -1.43 -4.75
C ASN A 333 4.59 -1.66 -5.77
N ALA A 334 4.82 -1.22 -7.02
CA ALA A 334 3.78 -1.17 -8.02
C ALA A 334 3.36 -2.55 -8.49
N ALA A 335 2.05 -2.71 -8.66
CA ALA A 335 1.47 -3.79 -9.43
C ALA A 335 1.96 -3.75 -10.90
N PRO A 336 2.20 -4.90 -11.55
CA PRO A 336 2.62 -4.95 -12.95
C PRO A 336 1.55 -4.45 -13.93
N ILE A 337 2.00 -4.09 -15.13
CA ILE A 337 1.19 -3.90 -16.33
C ILE A 337 0.78 -5.26 -16.88
N GLN A 338 -0.39 -5.34 -17.53
CA GLN A 338 -0.89 -6.54 -18.21
C GLN A 338 -1.03 -6.32 -19.72
N LEU A 339 -0.18 -6.97 -20.52
CA LEU A 339 -0.06 -6.76 -21.96
C LEU A 339 -1.36 -7.04 -22.73
N LYS A 340 -2.19 -7.99 -22.29
CA LYS A 340 -3.50 -8.23 -22.92
C LYS A 340 -4.40 -6.99 -22.83
N GLN A 341 -4.37 -6.31 -21.69
CA GLN A 341 -5.12 -5.07 -21.49
C GLN A 341 -4.54 -3.96 -22.38
N ILE A 342 -3.21 -3.83 -22.48
CA ILE A 342 -2.58 -2.87 -23.38
C ILE A 342 -2.99 -3.11 -24.84
N LYS A 343 -2.90 -4.36 -25.31
CA LYS A 343 -3.30 -4.73 -26.67
C LYS A 343 -4.78 -4.49 -26.93
N HIS A 344 -5.64 -4.70 -25.94
CA HIS A 344 -7.07 -4.38 -26.06
C HIS A 344 -7.29 -2.87 -26.31
N TYR A 345 -6.59 -2.01 -25.57
CA TYR A 345 -6.77 -0.56 -25.66
C TYR A 345 -6.02 0.11 -26.81
N ARG A 346 -4.85 -0.41 -27.16
CA ARG A 346 -3.97 0.10 -28.22
C ARG A 346 -3.40 -1.09 -28.99
N PRO A 347 -4.22 -1.80 -29.79
CA PRO A 347 -3.74 -2.93 -30.59
C PRO A 347 -2.68 -2.49 -31.62
N ASP A 348 -2.71 -1.21 -31.99
CA ASP A 348 -1.80 -0.51 -32.90
C ASP A 348 -0.51 -0.03 -32.22
N LEU A 349 -0.33 -0.21 -30.90
CA LEU A 349 0.85 0.28 -30.19
C LEU A 349 2.14 -0.37 -30.70
N PHE A 350 2.06 -1.66 -31.06
CA PHE A 350 3.15 -2.45 -31.60
C PHE A 350 2.68 -3.21 -32.83
N ASP A 351 3.61 -3.56 -33.72
CA ASP A 351 3.31 -4.47 -34.82
C ASP A 351 3.06 -5.90 -34.31
N GLU A 352 2.52 -6.76 -35.19
CA GLU A 352 2.15 -8.12 -34.81
C GLU A 352 3.34 -8.97 -34.34
N GLN A 353 4.51 -8.76 -34.94
CA GLN A 353 5.74 -9.48 -34.58
C GLN A 353 6.18 -9.11 -33.16
N THR A 354 6.21 -7.83 -32.85
CA THR A 354 6.55 -7.29 -31.53
C THR A 354 5.54 -7.77 -30.49
N TRP A 355 4.23 -7.75 -30.80
CA TRP A 355 3.22 -8.32 -29.89
C TRP A 355 3.46 -9.79 -29.58
N ARG A 356 3.78 -10.60 -30.59
CA ARG A 356 4.10 -12.03 -30.40
C ARG A 356 5.34 -12.20 -29.53
N GLN A 357 6.40 -11.46 -29.80
CA GLN A 357 7.64 -11.50 -29.01
C GLN A 357 7.41 -11.11 -27.55
N LEU A 358 6.68 -10.01 -27.31
CA LEU A 358 6.33 -9.58 -25.95
C LEU A 358 5.54 -10.66 -25.20
N PHE A 359 4.53 -11.26 -25.84
CA PHE A 359 3.74 -12.33 -25.21
C PHE A 359 4.60 -13.56 -24.88
N GLU A 360 5.53 -13.93 -25.77
CA GLU A 360 6.46 -15.05 -25.52
C GLU A 360 7.42 -14.78 -24.36
N LEU A 361 7.99 -13.56 -24.27
CA LEU A 361 8.89 -13.20 -23.17
C LEU A 361 8.22 -13.28 -21.80
N THR A 362 6.92 -12.98 -21.72
CA THR A 362 6.18 -13.07 -20.46
C THR A 362 5.86 -14.49 -19.99
N LYS A 363 6.31 -15.53 -20.71
CA LYS A 363 6.28 -16.91 -20.20
C LYS A 363 7.40 -17.19 -19.20
N ALA A 364 8.39 -16.30 -19.10
CA ALA A 364 9.45 -16.31 -18.09
C ALA A 364 9.25 -15.18 -17.07
N ASP A 365 10.03 -15.19 -15.99
CA ASP A 365 10.05 -14.08 -15.03
C ASP A 365 10.52 -12.78 -15.70
N THR A 366 9.61 -11.83 -15.85
CA THR A 366 9.87 -10.54 -16.49
C THR A 366 10.68 -9.57 -15.62
N GLN A 367 11.04 -9.97 -14.40
CA GLN A 367 11.99 -9.26 -13.54
C GLN A 367 13.43 -9.78 -13.66
N SER A 368 13.65 -10.91 -14.34
CA SER A 368 15.00 -11.36 -14.71
C SER A 368 15.71 -10.27 -15.52
N PRO A 369 16.96 -9.88 -15.19
CA PRO A 369 17.65 -8.80 -15.89
C PRO A 369 17.71 -8.96 -17.41
N ALA A 370 17.89 -10.20 -17.89
CA ALA A 370 17.93 -10.50 -19.32
C ALA A 370 16.56 -10.26 -20.00
N ILE A 371 15.49 -10.84 -19.44
CA ILE A 371 14.13 -10.68 -19.96
C ILE A 371 13.67 -9.24 -19.87
N ALA A 372 13.93 -8.55 -18.75
CA ALA A 372 13.59 -7.14 -18.57
C ALA A 372 14.28 -6.25 -19.61
N GLN A 373 15.55 -6.53 -19.94
CA GLN A 373 16.29 -5.79 -20.97
C GLN A 373 15.70 -6.02 -22.37
N GLU A 374 15.38 -7.27 -22.72
CA GLU A 374 14.73 -7.60 -24.01
C GLU A 374 13.35 -6.96 -24.13
N MET A 375 12.52 -7.06 -23.07
CA MET A 375 11.22 -6.40 -22.99
C MET A 375 11.35 -4.89 -23.21
N ARG A 376 12.32 -4.24 -22.55
CA ARG A 376 12.57 -2.80 -22.70
C ARG A 376 13.00 -2.41 -24.12
N GLN A 377 13.77 -3.26 -24.81
CA GLN A 377 14.14 -3.01 -26.22
C GLN A 377 12.93 -3.03 -27.15
N LEU A 378 11.94 -3.89 -26.89
CA LEU A 378 10.73 -4.01 -27.69
C LEU A 378 9.69 -2.92 -27.39
N VAL A 379 9.46 -2.61 -26.11
CA VAL A 379 8.44 -1.63 -25.69
C VAL A 379 8.96 -0.18 -25.86
N GLY A 380 10.27 0.02 -25.85
CA GLY A 380 10.93 1.31 -25.92
C GLY A 380 11.34 1.85 -24.55
N PRO A 381 12.21 2.89 -24.51
CA PRO A 381 12.70 3.45 -23.26
C PRO A 381 11.60 4.28 -22.57
N PHE A 382 11.47 4.09 -21.27
CA PHE A 382 10.58 4.85 -20.36
C PHE A 382 11.37 5.31 -19.13
N ASP A 383 12.60 5.79 -19.34
CA ASP A 383 13.54 6.18 -18.28
C ASP A 383 13.01 7.27 -17.36
N GLU A 384 12.00 8.02 -17.81
CA GLU A 384 11.27 9.00 -17.01
C GLU A 384 10.39 8.38 -15.92
N ILE A 385 10.16 7.06 -15.95
CA ILE A 385 9.42 6.32 -14.92
C ILE A 385 10.41 5.61 -14.01
N GLN A 386 10.41 5.99 -12.73
CA GLN A 386 11.16 5.33 -11.66
C GLN A 386 10.23 4.40 -10.87
N ASN A 387 10.63 3.16 -10.65
CA ASN A 387 9.92 2.20 -9.82
C ASN A 387 10.79 1.77 -8.65
N ASP A 388 10.36 2.07 -7.44
CA ASP A 388 10.98 1.58 -6.21
C ASP A 388 10.20 0.34 -5.73
N TRP A 389 10.89 -0.79 -5.55
CA TRP A 389 10.31 -1.99 -4.96
C TRP A 389 11.10 -2.43 -3.74
N PHE A 390 10.42 -2.81 -2.67
CA PHE A 390 11.03 -3.73 -1.72
C PHE A 390 11.35 -5.05 -2.44
N VAL A 391 12.58 -5.54 -2.28
CA VAL A 391 13.11 -6.66 -3.08
C VAL A 391 12.27 -7.94 -3.00
N LYS A 392 11.52 -8.14 -1.93
CA LYS A 392 10.61 -9.29 -1.77
C LYS A 392 9.17 -8.82 -1.52
N ASP A 393 8.78 -7.71 -2.14
CA ASP A 393 7.40 -7.20 -2.07
C ASP A 393 6.38 -8.22 -2.61
N LEU A 394 5.17 -8.23 -2.05
CA LEU A 394 4.11 -9.16 -2.44
C LEU A 394 3.70 -9.02 -3.90
N THR A 395 3.75 -7.82 -4.47
CA THR A 395 3.36 -7.61 -5.88
C THR A 395 4.31 -8.25 -6.87
N ARG A 396 5.52 -8.64 -6.42
CA ARG A 396 6.49 -9.34 -7.25
C ARG A 396 6.00 -10.71 -7.70
N ILE A 397 5.15 -11.37 -6.91
CA ILE A 397 4.48 -12.63 -7.29
C ILE A 397 3.81 -12.50 -8.67
N TYR A 398 3.21 -11.35 -8.94
CA TYR A 398 2.45 -11.14 -10.17
C TYR A 398 3.31 -11.07 -11.43
N PHE A 399 4.63 -10.90 -11.32
CA PHE A 399 5.55 -10.94 -12.45
C PHE A 399 5.89 -12.37 -12.91
N GLY A 400 5.55 -13.38 -12.10
CA GLY A 400 5.55 -14.78 -12.52
C GLY A 400 4.30 -15.17 -13.31
N PHE A 401 3.26 -14.32 -13.36
CA PHE A 401 2.06 -14.59 -14.15
C PHE A 401 2.27 -14.19 -15.62
N PRO A 402 1.71 -14.94 -16.58
CA PRO A 402 1.82 -14.61 -17.98
C PRO A 402 1.32 -13.19 -18.31
N TYR A 403 1.93 -12.58 -19.33
CA TYR A 403 1.59 -11.28 -19.89
C TYR A 403 1.82 -10.07 -18.97
N THR A 404 2.43 -10.26 -17.79
CA THR A 404 2.72 -9.16 -16.86
C THR A 404 4.15 -8.66 -17.00
N PHE A 405 4.35 -7.34 -16.85
CA PHE A 405 5.68 -6.71 -16.89
C PHE A 405 5.65 -5.29 -16.30
N TYR A 406 6.79 -4.60 -16.31
CA TYR A 406 6.91 -3.20 -15.92
C TYR A 406 7.61 -2.37 -17.00
N ILE A 407 7.46 -1.05 -16.95
CA ILE A 407 8.23 -0.10 -17.76
C ILE A 407 9.09 0.80 -16.88
N GLY A 408 10.16 1.33 -17.45
CA GLY A 408 11.05 2.30 -16.81
C GLY A 408 12.21 1.69 -16.04
N THR A 409 12.70 2.41 -15.05
CA THR A 409 13.86 2.02 -14.25
C THR A 409 13.42 1.41 -12.93
N ALA A 410 14.04 0.30 -12.53
CA ALA A 410 13.74 -0.41 -11.30
C ALA A 410 14.84 -0.20 -10.26
N GLN A 411 14.46 0.19 -9.05
CA GLN A 411 15.33 0.20 -7.87
C GLN A 411 14.78 -0.77 -6.83
N TYR A 412 15.59 -1.77 -6.48
CA TYR A 412 15.24 -2.75 -5.46
C TYR A 412 15.83 -2.36 -4.11
N LEU A 413 14.94 -2.02 -3.18
CA LEU A 413 15.22 -1.60 -1.83
C LEU A 413 15.31 -2.82 -0.89
N THR A 414 16.23 -2.78 0.07
CA THR A 414 16.42 -3.91 0.99
C THR A 414 16.94 -3.44 2.35
N THR A 415 16.98 -4.36 3.32
CA THR A 415 17.63 -4.13 4.60
C THR A 415 18.78 -5.13 4.75
N LYS A 416 19.99 -4.61 5.05
CA LYS A 416 21.17 -5.45 5.28
C LYS A 416 20.94 -6.38 6.48
N ASN A 417 21.37 -7.63 6.36
CA ASN A 417 21.34 -8.64 7.42
C ASN A 417 19.94 -8.93 7.99
N TRP A 418 18.89 -8.75 7.18
CA TRP A 418 17.55 -9.21 7.50
C TRP A 418 17.22 -10.42 6.63
N ASP A 419 16.94 -11.54 7.27
CA ASP A 419 16.49 -12.75 6.59
C ASP A 419 14.96 -12.72 6.51
N TYR A 420 14.47 -12.44 5.31
CA TYR A 420 13.05 -12.34 5.04
C TYR A 420 12.63 -13.54 4.20
N PRO A 421 11.87 -14.49 4.76
CA PRO A 421 11.69 -15.81 4.16
C PRO A 421 10.66 -15.83 3.03
N PHE A 422 9.96 -14.71 2.77
CA PHE A 422 8.99 -14.63 1.69
C PHE A 422 9.61 -15.01 0.34
N ILE A 423 8.85 -15.77 -0.44
CA ILE A 423 9.23 -16.20 -1.78
C ILE A 423 8.37 -15.43 -2.79
N ALA A 424 9.02 -14.50 -3.49
CA ALA A 424 8.38 -13.68 -4.52
C ALA A 424 8.29 -14.39 -5.88
N ASP A 425 9.27 -15.25 -6.22
CA ASP A 425 9.25 -16.02 -7.46
C ASP A 425 8.50 -17.34 -7.25
N ILE A 426 7.31 -17.42 -7.85
CA ILE A 426 6.43 -18.58 -7.74
C ILE A 426 6.67 -19.63 -8.83
N THR A 427 7.45 -19.31 -9.86
CA THR A 427 7.64 -20.17 -11.04
C THR A 427 8.33 -21.52 -10.75
N PRO A 428 9.16 -21.68 -9.69
CA PRO A 428 9.64 -23.00 -9.28
C PRO A 428 8.57 -23.90 -8.64
N TYR A 429 7.44 -23.32 -8.26
CA TYR A 429 6.36 -23.99 -7.53
C TYR A 429 5.15 -24.27 -8.40
N LEU A 430 4.76 -23.32 -9.24
CA LEU A 430 3.53 -23.34 -10.03
C LEU A 430 3.88 -23.32 -11.51
N ASP A 431 3.46 -24.35 -12.24
CA ASP A 431 3.64 -24.41 -13.68
C ASP A 431 2.60 -23.53 -14.42
N PRO A 432 2.72 -23.34 -15.75
CA PRO A 432 1.75 -22.54 -16.49
C PRO A 432 0.30 -23.03 -16.42
N THR A 433 0.07 -24.33 -16.25
CA THR A 433 -1.26 -24.94 -16.08
C THR A 433 -1.83 -24.57 -14.70
N ASP A 434 -1.01 -24.67 -13.65
CA ASP A 434 -1.37 -24.24 -12.30
C ASP A 434 -1.77 -22.76 -12.28
N LEU A 435 -0.93 -21.90 -12.85
CA LEU A 435 -1.19 -20.45 -12.92
C LEU A 435 -2.49 -20.14 -13.67
N ALA A 436 -2.78 -20.85 -14.76
CA ALA A 436 -4.04 -20.70 -15.50
C ALA A 436 -5.25 -21.11 -14.65
N PHE A 437 -5.14 -22.20 -13.90
CA PHE A 437 -6.16 -22.65 -12.96
C PHE A 437 -6.41 -21.60 -11.86
N TYR A 438 -5.36 -21.03 -11.27
CA TYR A 438 -5.49 -19.97 -10.26
C TYR A 438 -6.15 -18.72 -10.84
N SER A 439 -5.74 -18.25 -12.02
CA SER A 439 -6.38 -17.12 -12.69
C SER A 439 -7.87 -17.38 -12.95
N GLN A 440 -8.24 -18.60 -13.36
CA GLN A 440 -9.64 -18.98 -13.56
C GLN A 440 -10.43 -18.99 -12.24
N PHE A 441 -9.85 -19.51 -11.15
CA PHE A 441 -10.47 -19.52 -9.83
C PHE A 441 -10.83 -18.10 -9.38
N TRP A 442 -9.88 -17.16 -9.48
CA TRP A 442 -10.09 -15.77 -9.09
C TRP A 442 -11.10 -15.06 -10.00
N GLY A 443 -11.09 -15.32 -11.31
CA GLY A 443 -12.09 -14.80 -12.24
C GLY A 443 -13.51 -15.28 -11.93
N ASN A 444 -13.66 -16.56 -11.60
CA ASN A 444 -14.95 -17.13 -11.18
C ASN A 444 -15.45 -16.53 -9.85
N LEU A 445 -14.54 -16.25 -8.90
CA LEU A 445 -14.89 -15.55 -7.64
C LEU A 445 -15.46 -14.17 -7.94
N ILE A 446 -14.76 -13.37 -8.75
CA ILE A 446 -15.21 -12.02 -9.10
C ILE A 446 -16.56 -12.07 -9.84
N HIS A 447 -16.73 -13.01 -10.76
CA HIS A 447 -18.02 -13.21 -11.43
C HIS A 447 -19.13 -13.58 -10.44
N HIS A 448 -18.86 -14.43 -9.46
CA HIS A 448 -19.82 -14.79 -8.42
C HIS A 448 -20.23 -13.56 -7.58
N LEU A 449 -19.25 -12.76 -7.15
CA LEU A 449 -19.45 -11.57 -6.31
C LEU A 449 -20.13 -10.42 -7.04
N LYS A 450 -20.06 -10.37 -8.37
CA LYS A 450 -20.79 -9.40 -9.20
C LYS A 450 -22.29 -9.34 -8.88
N ARG A 451 -22.89 -10.48 -8.51
CA ARG A 451 -24.31 -10.56 -8.12
C ARG A 451 -24.66 -9.79 -6.85
N VAL A 452 -23.69 -9.55 -5.99
CA VAL A 452 -23.84 -8.84 -4.71
C VAL A 452 -23.04 -7.54 -4.68
N GLU A 453 -22.47 -7.08 -5.81
CA GLU A 453 -21.56 -5.92 -5.85
C GLU A 453 -22.22 -4.60 -5.43
N ASN A 454 -23.55 -4.48 -5.65
CA ASN A 454 -24.36 -3.34 -5.24
C ASN A 454 -24.93 -3.46 -3.82
N SER A 455 -24.57 -4.52 -3.08
CA SER A 455 -24.97 -4.72 -1.69
C SER A 455 -24.02 -3.99 -0.72
N ASN A 456 -24.36 -3.95 0.57
CA ASN A 456 -23.43 -3.45 1.59
C ASN A 456 -22.22 -4.40 1.75
N GLY A 457 -21.13 -3.88 2.31
CA GLY A 457 -19.89 -4.64 2.49
C GLY A 457 -20.08 -5.92 3.31
N SER A 458 -20.97 -5.92 4.30
CA SER A 458 -21.31 -7.12 5.08
C SER A 458 -21.86 -8.27 4.23
N ILE A 459 -22.77 -7.99 3.29
CA ILE A 459 -23.31 -8.99 2.35
C ILE A 459 -22.22 -9.45 1.37
N MET A 460 -21.36 -8.53 0.93
CA MET A 460 -20.23 -8.85 0.05
C MET A 460 -19.24 -9.82 0.71
N LEU A 461 -18.91 -9.58 1.98
CA LEU A 461 -18.09 -10.50 2.78
C LEU A 461 -18.77 -11.87 2.94
N ALA A 462 -20.07 -11.88 3.23
CA ALA A 462 -20.82 -13.14 3.31
C ALA A 462 -20.81 -13.90 1.97
N GLY A 463 -20.90 -13.18 0.85
CA GLY A 463 -20.76 -13.73 -0.50
C GLY A 463 -19.37 -14.33 -0.75
N LEU A 464 -18.30 -13.62 -0.34
CA LEU A 464 -16.92 -14.09 -0.45
C LEU A 464 -16.73 -15.41 0.32
N LEU A 465 -17.19 -15.45 1.57
CA LEU A 465 -17.15 -16.65 2.40
C LEU A 465 -17.94 -17.80 1.78
N THR A 466 -19.14 -17.51 1.25
CA THR A 466 -20.00 -18.52 0.61
C THR A 466 -19.35 -19.10 -0.65
N TYR A 467 -18.77 -18.27 -1.51
CA TYR A 467 -18.04 -18.74 -2.69
C TYR A 467 -16.81 -19.54 -2.31
N GLY A 468 -15.99 -19.04 -1.38
CA GLY A 468 -14.80 -19.74 -0.91
C GLY A 468 -15.14 -21.14 -0.42
N LEU A 469 -16.22 -21.28 0.36
CA LEU A 469 -16.72 -22.57 0.81
C LEU A 469 -17.18 -23.48 -0.33
N GLN A 470 -17.89 -22.92 -1.31
CA GLN A 470 -18.34 -23.69 -2.47
C GLN A 470 -17.16 -24.18 -3.31
N ALA A 471 -16.22 -23.29 -3.62
CA ALA A 471 -15.05 -23.62 -4.42
C ALA A 471 -14.13 -24.63 -3.72
N LEU A 472 -14.00 -24.55 -2.38
CA LEU A 472 -13.29 -25.58 -1.59
C LEU A 472 -14.00 -26.94 -1.66
N ARG A 473 -15.34 -26.97 -1.61
CA ARG A 473 -16.11 -28.21 -1.77
C ARG A 473 -15.96 -28.80 -3.17
N ASP A 474 -15.97 -27.96 -4.20
CA ASP A 474 -15.80 -28.37 -5.58
C ASP A 474 -14.38 -28.88 -5.82
N ALA A 475 -13.37 -28.17 -5.32
CA ALA A 475 -11.97 -28.61 -5.32
C ALA A 475 -11.82 -29.95 -4.60
N TYR A 476 -12.50 -30.17 -3.46
CA TYR A 476 -12.48 -31.45 -2.77
C TYR A 476 -13.16 -32.58 -3.56
N ASN A 477 -14.31 -32.33 -4.17
CA ASN A 477 -14.94 -33.32 -5.04
C ASN A 477 -14.03 -33.68 -6.23
N ALA A 478 -13.28 -32.71 -6.72
CA ALA A 478 -12.29 -32.85 -7.79
C ALA A 478 -10.94 -33.45 -7.32
N ILE A 479 -10.55 -33.31 -6.05
CA ILE A 479 -9.26 -33.79 -5.47
C ILE A 479 -9.12 -35.31 -5.53
N LYS A 480 -10.21 -36.02 -5.87
CA LYS A 480 -10.23 -37.44 -6.21
C LYS A 480 -9.52 -37.74 -7.54
N THR A 481 -9.23 -36.72 -8.34
CA THR A 481 -8.40 -36.82 -9.54
C THR A 481 -6.93 -36.56 -9.20
N PRO A 482 -5.98 -37.29 -9.80
CA PRO A 482 -4.55 -37.08 -9.58
C PRO A 482 -4.09 -35.63 -9.89
N GLU A 483 -4.69 -35.02 -10.92
CA GLU A 483 -4.37 -33.68 -11.38
C GLU A 483 -4.74 -32.61 -10.34
N ALA A 484 -5.98 -32.58 -9.85
CA ALA A 484 -6.40 -31.62 -8.83
C ALA A 484 -5.61 -31.77 -7.51
N LYS A 485 -5.19 -33.00 -7.18
CA LYS A 485 -4.33 -33.27 -6.03
C LYS A 485 -2.91 -32.72 -6.23
N ALA A 486 -2.35 -32.79 -7.44
CA ALA A 486 -1.05 -32.21 -7.76
C ALA A 486 -1.09 -30.68 -7.61
N ILE A 487 -2.03 -30.00 -8.27
CA ILE A 487 -2.22 -28.54 -8.21
C ILE A 487 -2.33 -28.05 -6.76
N PHE A 488 -3.17 -28.71 -5.95
CA PHE A 488 -3.34 -28.37 -4.53
C PHE A 488 -2.03 -28.50 -3.74
N ASN A 489 -1.30 -29.60 -3.96
CA ASN A 489 -0.04 -29.86 -3.27
C ASN A 489 1.05 -28.86 -3.65
N ASP A 490 1.13 -28.46 -4.91
CA ASP A 490 2.12 -27.49 -5.39
C ASP A 490 1.92 -26.10 -4.78
N PHE A 491 0.67 -25.65 -4.66
CA PHE A 491 0.36 -24.39 -3.98
C PHE A 491 0.47 -24.46 -2.46
N ALA A 492 0.06 -25.57 -1.84
CA ALA A 492 0.28 -25.76 -0.41
C ALA A 492 1.78 -25.77 -0.09
N ARG A 493 2.61 -26.37 -0.97
CA ARG A 493 4.08 -26.35 -0.85
C ARG A 493 4.63 -24.94 -0.96
N TYR A 494 4.19 -24.15 -1.95
CA TYR A 494 4.56 -22.74 -2.05
C TYR A 494 4.23 -21.96 -0.78
N LEU A 495 2.99 -22.09 -0.30
CA LEU A 495 2.51 -21.36 0.88
C LEU A 495 3.26 -21.73 2.17
N CYS A 496 3.68 -22.99 2.30
CA CYS A 496 4.53 -23.46 3.39
C CYS A 496 5.96 -22.92 3.26
N ASP A 497 6.60 -23.07 2.11
CA ASP A 497 7.99 -22.64 1.87
C ASP A 497 8.13 -21.11 1.92
N ALA A 498 7.09 -20.36 1.55
CA ALA A 498 7.00 -18.91 1.71
C ALA A 498 6.68 -18.47 3.15
N HIS A 499 6.52 -19.44 4.07
CA HIS A 499 6.18 -19.23 5.48
C HIS A 499 4.86 -18.49 5.72
N ILE A 500 3.93 -18.52 4.76
CA ILE A 500 2.57 -18.00 4.94
C ILE A 500 1.74 -18.95 5.81
N PHE A 501 2.03 -20.25 5.72
CA PHE A 501 1.46 -21.29 6.56
C PHE A 501 2.57 -22.05 7.28
N ASN A 502 2.32 -22.44 8.53
CA ASN A 502 3.25 -23.20 9.37
C ASN A 502 3.20 -24.71 9.07
N ASP A 503 2.07 -25.21 8.56
CA ASP A 503 1.88 -26.64 8.33
C ASP A 503 2.39 -27.07 6.95
N SER A 504 3.10 -28.20 6.92
CA SER A 504 3.55 -28.83 5.67
C SER A 504 2.39 -29.34 4.81
N PRO A 505 2.55 -29.47 3.48
CA PRO A 505 1.52 -29.98 2.58
C PRO A 505 0.93 -31.33 2.99
N VAL A 506 1.74 -32.22 3.60
CA VAL A 506 1.30 -33.55 4.07
C VAL A 506 0.30 -33.42 5.22
N VAL A 507 0.58 -32.52 6.17
CA VAL A 507 -0.30 -32.23 7.31
C VAL A 507 -1.59 -31.60 6.82
N VAL A 508 -1.47 -30.62 5.93
CA VAL A 508 -2.61 -29.97 5.27
C VAL A 508 -3.49 -31.00 4.56
N GLN A 509 -2.91 -31.90 3.76
CA GLN A 509 -3.65 -32.93 3.04
C GLN A 509 -4.38 -33.89 4.00
N ALA A 510 -3.71 -34.37 5.05
CA ALA A 510 -4.32 -35.26 6.03
C ALA A 510 -5.50 -34.60 6.78
N HIS A 511 -5.40 -33.30 7.07
CA HIS A 511 -6.50 -32.54 7.66
C HIS A 511 -7.66 -32.33 6.67
N PHE A 512 -7.37 -31.99 5.42
CA PHE A 512 -8.35 -31.87 4.35
C PHE A 512 -9.16 -33.18 4.20
N GLU A 513 -8.50 -34.33 4.11
CA GLU A 513 -9.16 -35.65 3.99
C GLU A 513 -10.01 -36.00 5.23
N LYS A 514 -9.54 -35.65 6.44
CA LYS A 514 -10.23 -35.94 7.71
C LYS A 514 -11.48 -35.09 7.95
N GLU A 515 -11.45 -33.79 7.62
CA GLU A 515 -12.59 -32.90 7.89
C GLU A 515 -13.68 -33.01 6.83
N LEU A 516 -13.32 -33.27 5.57
CA LEU A 516 -14.26 -33.36 4.45
C LEU A 516 -14.88 -34.75 4.25
N SER A 517 -14.38 -35.77 4.95
CA SER A 517 -15.03 -37.10 5.04
C SER A 517 -16.23 -37.14 6.00
N LYS A 518 -16.49 -36.04 6.73
CA LYS A 518 -17.63 -35.91 7.64
C LYS A 518 -18.78 -35.16 6.96
N PRO A 519 -20.04 -35.61 7.08
CA PRO A 519 -21.20 -34.86 6.61
C PRO A 519 -21.43 -33.66 7.55
N ARG A 520 -20.79 -32.52 7.26
CA ARG A 520 -20.92 -31.28 8.04
C ARG A 520 -21.45 -30.13 7.19
N THR A 521 -22.19 -29.23 7.84
CA THR A 521 -22.62 -27.98 7.19
C THR A 521 -21.41 -27.07 6.96
N ALA A 522 -21.47 -26.17 5.96
CA ALA A 522 -20.35 -25.27 5.65
C ALA A 522 -19.93 -24.40 6.86
N LEU A 523 -20.90 -24.06 7.71
CA LEU A 523 -20.70 -23.28 8.93
C LEU A 523 -19.98 -24.09 10.03
N GLU A 524 -20.22 -25.39 10.14
CA GLU A 524 -19.51 -26.27 11.09
C GLU A 524 -18.09 -26.58 10.63
N VAL A 525 -17.86 -26.62 9.32
CA VAL A 525 -16.53 -26.72 8.69
C VAL A 525 -15.72 -25.43 8.90
N LEU A 526 -16.38 -24.27 8.99
CA LEU A 526 -15.73 -23.00 9.37
C LEU A 526 -15.56 -22.83 10.88
N LYS A 527 -16.53 -23.29 11.69
CA LYS A 527 -16.51 -23.17 13.16
C LYS A 527 -15.59 -24.19 13.84
N GLY A 528 -15.42 -25.37 13.25
CA GLY A 528 -14.33 -26.27 13.57
C GLY A 528 -13.15 -25.84 12.73
N GLU A 529 -12.37 -24.89 13.24
CA GLU A 529 -11.21 -24.27 12.60
C GLU A 529 -10.57 -25.21 11.58
N TRP A 530 -10.70 -24.85 10.31
CA TRP A 530 -10.02 -25.59 9.26
C TRP A 530 -8.53 -25.61 9.61
N PRO A 531 -7.91 -26.78 9.88
CA PRO A 531 -6.57 -26.82 10.49
C PRO A 531 -5.50 -26.06 9.69
N PHE A 532 -5.67 -26.03 8.37
CA PHE A 532 -4.86 -25.19 7.48
C PHE A 532 -5.02 -23.69 7.76
N LEU A 533 -6.24 -23.14 7.90
CA LEU A 533 -6.43 -21.72 8.24
C LEU A 533 -5.93 -21.38 9.65
N SER A 534 -6.00 -22.32 10.60
CA SER A 534 -5.37 -22.12 11.92
C SER A 534 -3.84 -22.15 11.88
N SER A 535 -3.24 -22.70 10.82
CA SER A 535 -1.79 -22.73 10.64
C SER A 535 -1.23 -21.49 9.93
N VAL A 536 -2.07 -20.50 9.59
CA VAL A 536 -1.60 -19.23 9.03
C VAL A 536 -0.58 -18.59 9.97
N ASN A 537 0.58 -18.25 9.42
CA ASN A 537 1.59 -17.48 10.11
C ASN A 537 1.20 -15.99 10.04
N ASN A 538 0.42 -15.55 11.03
CA ASN A 538 -0.10 -14.18 11.07
C ASN A 538 1.04 -13.15 11.10
N GLU A 539 2.11 -13.46 11.81
CA GLU A 539 3.32 -12.64 11.87
C GLU A 539 3.95 -12.39 10.51
N MET A 540 4.02 -13.45 9.69
CA MET A 540 4.50 -13.35 8.32
C MET A 540 3.55 -12.51 7.46
N VAL A 541 2.25 -12.79 7.50
CA VAL A 541 1.23 -12.06 6.73
C VAL A 541 1.23 -10.57 7.08
N GLU A 542 1.22 -10.22 8.37
CA GLU A 542 1.28 -8.83 8.82
C GLU A 542 2.57 -8.14 8.37
N THR A 543 3.71 -8.82 8.45
CA THR A 543 5.01 -8.27 8.03
C THR A 543 5.05 -8.04 6.52
N VAL A 544 4.53 -8.97 5.70
CA VAL A 544 4.39 -8.82 4.25
C VAL A 544 3.55 -7.59 3.91
N ILE A 545 2.36 -7.47 4.52
CA ILE A 545 1.45 -6.34 4.27
C ILE A 545 2.11 -5.02 4.70
N TYR A 546 2.69 -4.96 5.89
CA TYR A 546 3.36 -3.75 6.38
C TYR A 546 4.49 -3.30 5.45
N CYS A 547 5.35 -4.22 5.00
CA CYS A 547 6.45 -3.91 4.08
C CYS A 547 5.97 -3.50 2.68
N HIS A 548 4.77 -3.93 2.28
CA HIS A 548 4.14 -3.50 1.04
C HIS A 548 3.63 -2.07 1.12
N THR A 549 2.89 -1.71 2.18
CA THR A 549 2.34 -0.35 2.33
C THR A 549 3.42 0.73 2.35
N ILE A 550 3.06 1.96 1.96
CA ILE A 550 3.96 3.12 2.01
C ILE A 550 4.54 3.33 3.42
N SER A 551 3.74 3.06 4.46
CA SER A 551 4.13 3.23 5.87
C SER A 551 5.33 2.37 6.27
N GLY A 552 5.44 1.14 5.77
CA GLY A 552 6.63 0.30 5.95
C GLY A 552 7.69 0.51 4.86
N ALA A 553 7.27 0.54 3.60
CA ALA A 553 8.14 0.60 2.42
C ALA A 553 9.07 1.83 2.40
N ARG A 554 8.63 2.95 3.00
CA ARG A 554 9.43 4.19 3.07
C ARG A 554 10.77 4.04 3.78
N TYR A 555 10.91 3.06 4.67
CA TYR A 555 12.11 2.89 5.51
C TYR A 555 13.21 2.03 4.88
N PHE A 556 12.90 1.28 3.81
CA PHE A 556 13.92 0.57 3.05
C PHE A 556 14.79 1.53 2.22
N LYS A 557 16.03 1.11 1.95
CA LYS A 557 17.03 1.91 1.24
C LYS A 557 17.78 1.11 0.19
#